data_AF-A0A0U5G193-F1
#
_entry.id   AF-A0A0U5G193-F1
#
_cell.length_a   1.000
_cell.length_b   1.000
_cell.length_c   1.000
_cell.angle_alpha   90.00
_cell.angle_beta   90.00
_cell.angle_gamma   90.00
#
_symmetry.space_group_name_H-M   'P 1'
#
loop_
_entity.id
_entity.type
_entity.pdbx_description
1 polymer ?
#
loop_
_entity_poly.entity_id
_entity_poly.type
_entity_poly.pdbx_seq_one_letter_code
_entity_poly.pdbx_strand_id
1 'polypeptide(L)'
;MVLFFRQTWTLTVKNLLVVLVRPLFTTILRALILPVFFVAFISYARNLFIQPATYGIGEPTRIRSFSDGLASVGAGRNRLIFVHNGLVGGPIEQVIDEVAEPVRVSQNEVHILADESEMRQLCRTTLRGMSRCIAAAIFHSSPTEGPNEAWNYTIRTDAVLGQGIDVDSTSNDQEIYLLPFQRAIDWAIARTNSSFDANDLPKEVESKHSYFQILY
;
A
#
# COMPACT_ATOMS: atom_id res chain seq x y z
N MET A 1 -34.41 -24.39 -56.18
CA MET A 1 -33.40 -24.16 -55.11
C MET A 1 -32.01 -23.84 -55.64
N VAL A 2 -31.48 -24.56 -56.65
CA VAL A 2 -30.12 -24.35 -57.19
C VAL A 2 -29.87 -22.95 -57.79
N LEU A 3 -30.88 -22.33 -58.41
CA LEU A 3 -30.76 -20.98 -59.00
C LEU A 3 -30.56 -19.88 -57.95
N PHE A 4 -31.24 -19.99 -56.79
CA PHE A 4 -31.06 -19.06 -55.68
C PHE A 4 -29.65 -19.15 -55.09
N PHE A 5 -29.13 -20.36 -54.86
CA PHE A 5 -27.76 -20.54 -54.36
C PHE A 5 -26.70 -19.99 -55.32
N ARG A 6 -26.88 -20.16 -56.63
CA ARG A 6 -25.97 -19.59 -57.64
C ARG A 6 -25.99 -18.07 -57.64
N GLN A 7 -27.16 -17.46 -57.48
CA GLN A 7 -27.29 -16.00 -57.41
C GLN A 7 -26.67 -15.46 -56.13
N THR A 8 -26.97 -16.05 -54.97
CA THR A 8 -26.39 -15.65 -53.67
C THR A 8 -24.87 -15.82 -53.69
N TRP A 9 -24.34 -16.91 -54.25
CA TRP A 9 -22.90 -17.13 -54.40
C TRP A 9 -22.23 -16.07 -55.29
N THR A 10 -22.87 -15.71 -56.40
CA THR A 10 -22.33 -14.70 -57.31
C THR A 10 -22.30 -13.32 -56.63
N LEU A 11 -23.34 -13.00 -55.86
CA LEU A 11 -23.44 -11.76 -55.08
C LEU A 11 -22.43 -11.71 -53.93
N THR A 12 -22.22 -12.80 -53.19
CA THR A 12 -21.24 -12.87 -52.10
C THR A 12 -19.82 -12.79 -52.63
N VAL A 13 -19.48 -13.48 -53.72
CA VAL A 13 -18.15 -13.39 -54.37
C VAL A 13 -17.89 -11.97 -54.86
N LYS A 14 -18.88 -11.32 -55.48
CA LYS A 14 -18.74 -9.94 -55.95
C LYS A 14 -18.52 -8.97 -54.78
N ASN A 15 -19.30 -9.09 -53.71
CA ASN A 15 -19.15 -8.24 -52.52
C ASN A 15 -17.83 -8.51 -51.79
N LEU A 16 -17.42 -9.77 -51.65
CA LEU A 16 -16.14 -10.14 -51.04
C LEU A 16 -14.98 -9.61 -51.85
N LEU A 17 -15.00 -9.73 -53.18
CA LEU A 17 -13.93 -9.21 -54.04
C LEU A 17 -13.84 -7.68 -53.95
N VAL A 18 -14.97 -6.96 -53.94
CA VAL A 18 -14.96 -5.49 -53.82
C VAL A 18 -14.51 -5.04 -52.43
N VAL A 19 -14.89 -5.73 -51.36
CA VAL A 19 -14.53 -5.36 -49.98
C VAL A 19 -13.11 -5.80 -49.61
N LEU A 20 -12.64 -6.95 -50.09
CA LEU A 20 -11.30 -7.46 -49.79
C LEU A 20 -10.24 -6.87 -50.73
N VAL A 21 -10.51 -6.77 -52.05
CA VAL A 21 -9.48 -6.47 -53.06
C VAL A 21 -9.33 -4.98 -53.37
N ARG A 22 -10.39 -4.16 -53.30
CA ARG A 22 -10.27 -2.72 -53.62
C ARG A 22 -9.69 -1.87 -52.49
N PRO A 23 -10.09 -2.05 -51.22
CA PRO A 23 -9.48 -1.34 -50.11
C PRO A 23 -8.69 -2.30 -49.21
N LEU A 24 -7.81 -3.13 -49.81
CA LEU A 24 -6.95 -4.13 -49.13
C LEU A 24 -6.33 -3.58 -47.84
N PHE A 25 -5.81 -2.36 -47.90
CA PHE A 25 -5.18 -1.70 -46.76
C PHE A 25 -6.15 -1.48 -45.59
N THR A 26 -7.37 -0.98 -45.86
CA THR A 26 -8.36 -0.71 -44.80
C THR A 26 -8.97 -1.99 -44.24
N THR A 27 -9.13 -3.01 -45.08
CA THR A 27 -9.70 -4.31 -44.68
C THR A 27 -8.71 -5.08 -43.82
N ILE A 28 -7.42 -5.11 -44.18
CA ILE A 28 -6.36 -5.72 -43.34
C ILE A 28 -6.21 -4.93 -42.04
N LEU A 29 -6.23 -3.59 -42.09
CA LEU A 29 -6.13 -2.75 -40.91
C LEU A 29 -7.27 -3.02 -39.92
N ARG A 30 -8.53 -3.06 -40.39
CA ARG A 30 -9.70 -3.27 -39.52
C ARG A 30 -9.92 -4.72 -39.10
N ALA A 31 -9.69 -5.69 -39.98
CA ALA A 31 -9.98 -7.09 -39.71
C ALA A 31 -8.85 -7.82 -38.99
N LEU A 32 -7.60 -7.38 -39.16
CA LEU A 32 -6.43 -8.06 -38.61
C LEU A 32 -5.64 -7.18 -37.64
N ILE A 33 -5.18 -6.00 -38.08
CA ILE A 33 -4.24 -5.19 -37.28
C ILE A 33 -4.92 -4.62 -36.03
N LEU A 34 -6.13 -4.05 -36.17
CA LEU A 34 -6.82 -3.40 -35.06
C LEU A 34 -7.22 -4.41 -33.96
N PRO A 35 -7.77 -5.60 -34.25
CA PRO A 35 -8.02 -6.62 -33.24
C PRO A 35 -6.74 -7.14 -32.58
N VAL A 36 -5.67 -7.41 -33.37
CA VAL A 36 -4.40 -7.91 -32.82
C VAL A 36 -3.73 -6.87 -31.92
N PHE A 37 -3.68 -5.61 -32.34
CA PHE A 37 -3.13 -4.53 -31.54
C PHE A 37 -3.95 -4.28 -30.28
N PHE A 38 -5.29 -4.35 -30.37
CA PHE A 38 -6.17 -4.23 -29.21
C PHE A 38 -5.93 -5.34 -28.19
N VAL A 39 -5.85 -6.61 -28.63
CA VAL A 39 -5.56 -7.75 -27.74
C VAL A 39 -4.15 -7.62 -27.15
N ALA A 40 -3.15 -7.24 -27.93
CA ALA A 40 -1.80 -7.01 -27.43
C ALA A 40 -1.75 -5.88 -26.39
N PHE A 41 -2.44 -4.76 -26.67
CA PHE A 41 -2.53 -3.63 -25.76
C PHE A 41 -3.24 -4.01 -24.45
N ILE A 42 -4.39 -4.67 -24.50
CA ILE A 42 -5.12 -5.10 -23.30
C ILE A 42 -4.36 -6.18 -22.52
N SER A 43 -3.68 -7.10 -23.19
CA SER A 43 -2.84 -8.12 -22.55
C SER A 43 -1.67 -7.48 -21.79
N TYR A 44 -1.06 -6.45 -22.37
CA TYR A 44 0.02 -5.69 -21.73
C TYR A 44 -0.46 -4.58 -20.79
N ALA A 45 -1.74 -4.19 -20.86
CA ALA A 45 -2.31 -3.14 -20.01
C ALA A 45 -2.15 -3.48 -18.52
N ARG A 46 -2.25 -4.76 -18.15
CA ARG A 46 -1.98 -5.18 -16.77
C ARG A 46 -0.56 -4.82 -16.32
N ASN A 47 0.45 -4.99 -17.17
CA ASN A 47 1.84 -4.69 -16.84
C ASN A 47 2.16 -3.18 -16.92
N LEU A 48 1.37 -2.41 -17.67
CA LEU A 48 1.47 -0.95 -17.71
C LEU A 48 0.83 -0.26 -16.51
N PHE A 49 -0.23 -0.85 -15.94
CA PHE A 49 -1.01 -0.24 -14.87
C PHE A 49 -0.78 -0.87 -13.49
N ILE A 50 -0.14 -2.04 -13.40
CA ILE A 50 0.09 -2.77 -12.16
C ILE A 50 1.56 -3.18 -12.15
N GLN A 51 2.30 -2.79 -11.11
CA GLN A 51 3.67 -3.27 -10.92
C GLN A 51 3.66 -4.81 -10.79
N PRO A 52 4.60 -5.53 -11.39
CA PRO A 52 4.71 -6.97 -11.20
C PRO A 52 4.96 -7.24 -9.70
N ALA A 53 3.98 -7.87 -9.05
CA ALA A 53 4.11 -8.30 -7.67
C ALA A 53 4.71 -9.71 -7.65
N THR A 54 5.86 -9.88 -7.00
CA THR A 54 6.46 -11.18 -6.74
C THR A 54 6.05 -11.59 -5.32
N TYR A 55 5.36 -12.73 -5.23
CA TYR A 55 4.91 -13.28 -3.95
C TYR A 55 5.78 -14.49 -3.60
N GLY A 56 6.13 -14.62 -2.32
CA GLY A 56 7.02 -15.68 -1.86
C GLY A 56 7.52 -15.45 -0.44
N ILE A 57 8.55 -16.21 -0.07
CA ILE A 57 9.30 -16.00 1.16
C ILE A 57 10.53 -15.18 0.78
N GLY A 58 10.55 -13.91 1.17
CA GLY A 58 11.70 -13.05 0.93
C GLY A 58 12.89 -13.40 1.84
N GLU A 59 14.08 -12.96 1.46
CA GLU A 59 15.25 -13.03 2.34
C GLU A 59 15.11 -12.07 3.54
N PRO A 60 15.75 -12.36 4.68
CA PRO A 60 15.72 -11.47 5.83
C PRO A 60 16.39 -10.15 5.48
N THR A 61 15.68 -9.05 5.64
CA THR A 61 16.18 -7.70 5.36
C THR A 61 16.21 -6.87 6.63
N ARG A 62 17.12 -5.89 6.64
CA ARG A 62 17.32 -5.00 7.79
C ARG A 62 16.20 -3.97 7.84
N ILE A 63 15.48 -3.92 8.96
CA ILE A 63 14.44 -2.90 9.18
C ILE A 63 15.09 -1.52 9.33
N ARG A 64 14.71 -0.57 8.45
CA ARG A 64 15.16 0.83 8.49
C ARG A 64 14.77 1.52 9.79
N SER A 65 15.59 2.47 10.24
CA SER A 65 15.22 3.29 11.40
C SER A 65 13.93 4.09 11.09
N PHE A 66 13.16 4.42 12.10
CA PHE A 66 11.93 5.18 11.90
C PHE A 66 12.19 6.55 11.27
N SER A 67 13.29 7.22 11.66
CA SER A 67 13.73 8.48 11.05
C SER A 67 14.08 8.35 9.56
N ASP A 68 14.74 7.25 9.15
CA ASP A 68 15.07 7.02 7.74
C ASP A 68 13.81 6.72 6.91
N GLY A 69 12.85 6.01 7.52
CA GLY A 69 11.53 5.78 6.94
C GLY A 69 10.79 7.10 6.68
N LEU A 70 10.79 8.02 7.66
CA LEU A 70 10.20 9.35 7.54
C LEU A 70 10.84 10.21 6.46
N ALA A 71 12.18 10.16 6.30
CA ALA A 71 12.88 10.88 5.24
C ALA A 71 12.55 10.33 3.84
N SER A 72 12.20 9.05 3.75
CA SER A 72 11.80 8.40 2.51
C SER A 72 10.34 8.66 2.12
N VAL A 73 9.56 9.30 3.01
CA VAL A 73 8.15 9.64 2.77
C VAL A 73 8.06 10.70 1.67
N GLY A 74 7.79 10.23 0.45
CA GLY A 74 7.40 11.05 -0.69
C GLY A 74 5.88 11.10 -0.87
N ALA A 75 5.45 11.88 -1.87
CA ALA A 75 4.06 11.98 -2.34
C ALA A 75 3.07 12.79 -1.47
N GLY A 76 3.56 13.74 -0.67
CA GLY A 76 2.69 14.70 0.04
C GLY A 76 2.01 14.13 1.30
N ARG A 77 2.52 13.01 1.80
CA ARG A 77 2.20 12.52 3.15
C ARG A 77 3.14 13.19 4.14
N ASN A 78 2.60 13.93 5.07
CA ASN A 78 3.41 14.67 6.03
C ASN A 78 2.83 14.66 7.44
N ARG A 79 1.77 13.86 7.69
CA ARG A 79 1.06 13.84 8.98
C ARG A 79 1.18 12.50 9.65
N LEU A 80 1.52 12.50 10.93
CA LEU A 80 1.47 11.34 11.80
C LEU A 80 0.43 11.58 12.88
N ILE A 81 -0.48 10.62 13.07
CA ILE A 81 -1.58 10.75 14.03
C ILE A 81 -1.42 9.75 15.16
N PHE A 82 -1.61 10.21 16.39
CA PHE A 82 -1.74 9.36 17.57
C PHE A 82 -3.12 9.60 18.19
N VAL A 83 -3.82 8.51 18.54
CA VAL A 83 -5.12 8.57 19.21
C VAL A 83 -4.99 7.91 20.57
N HIS A 84 -5.22 8.66 21.63
CA HIS A 84 -5.05 8.19 23.01
C HIS A 84 -6.37 7.75 23.67
N ASN A 85 -7.53 7.93 23.00
CA ASN A 85 -8.85 7.46 23.44
C ASN A 85 -9.24 7.90 24.86
N GLY A 86 -8.85 9.11 25.26
CA GLY A 86 -9.09 9.65 26.60
C GLY A 86 -8.15 9.15 27.71
N LEU A 87 -7.14 8.33 27.36
CA LEU A 87 -6.09 7.89 28.27
C LEU A 87 -4.96 8.94 28.25
N VAL A 88 -4.83 9.71 29.33
CA VAL A 88 -3.89 10.83 29.47
C VAL A 88 -3.25 10.78 30.86
N GLY A 89 -1.97 11.12 30.94
CA GLY A 89 -1.20 11.20 32.18
C GLY A 89 -0.49 9.92 32.60
N GLY A 90 -0.46 8.86 31.78
CA GLY A 90 0.23 7.61 32.10
C GLY A 90 1.13 7.09 30.98
N PRO A 91 1.44 5.77 30.97
CA PRO A 91 2.43 5.19 30.06
C PRO A 91 2.12 5.37 28.58
N ILE A 92 0.83 5.47 28.20
CA ILE A 92 0.45 5.69 26.79
C ILE A 92 0.96 7.04 26.29
N GLU A 93 0.85 8.09 27.11
CA GLU A 93 1.34 9.43 26.74
C GLU A 93 2.86 9.42 26.61
N GLN A 94 3.57 8.74 27.51
CA GLN A 94 5.03 8.57 27.43
C GLN A 94 5.48 7.89 26.13
N VAL A 95 4.78 6.81 25.74
CA VAL A 95 5.04 6.10 24.48
C VAL A 95 4.77 7.01 23.28
N ILE A 96 3.67 7.75 23.28
CA ILE A 96 3.33 8.68 22.19
C ILE A 96 4.40 9.75 22.06
N ASP A 97 4.83 10.37 23.15
CA ASP A 97 5.84 11.42 23.12
C ASP A 97 7.20 10.91 22.65
N GLU A 98 7.62 9.72 23.08
CA GLU A 98 8.88 9.12 22.63
C GLU A 98 8.88 8.83 21.12
N VAL A 99 7.79 8.29 20.58
CA VAL A 99 7.67 7.99 19.14
C VAL A 99 7.45 9.25 18.32
N ALA A 100 6.80 10.27 18.87
CA ALA A 100 6.56 11.55 18.21
C ALA A 100 7.83 12.40 18.08
N GLU A 101 8.79 12.27 18.99
CA GLU A 101 10.01 13.08 19.03
C GLU A 101 10.80 13.10 17.70
N PRO A 102 11.19 11.96 17.09
CA PRO A 102 11.89 11.98 15.80
C PRO A 102 11.07 12.62 14.67
N VAL A 103 9.73 12.64 14.79
CA VAL A 103 8.83 13.21 13.79
C VAL A 103 8.73 14.72 13.98
N ARG A 104 8.71 15.21 15.22
CA ARG A 104 8.76 16.65 15.56
C ARG A 104 10.07 17.31 15.09
N VAL A 105 11.16 16.55 15.10
CA VAL A 105 12.47 16.98 14.56
C VAL A 105 12.46 16.99 13.03
N SER A 106 11.66 16.14 12.40
CA SER A 106 11.44 16.15 10.96
C SER A 106 10.45 17.26 10.54
N GLN A 107 10.41 17.65 9.27
CA GLN A 107 9.44 18.65 8.76
C GLN A 107 7.99 18.12 8.68
N ASN A 108 7.66 17.08 9.45
CA ASN A 108 6.35 16.42 9.44
C ASN A 108 5.49 16.91 10.61
N GLU A 109 4.17 16.95 10.39
CA GLU A 109 3.17 17.34 11.37
C GLU A 109 2.78 16.13 12.23
N VAL A 110 2.81 16.30 13.57
CA VAL A 110 2.28 15.31 14.51
C VAL A 110 0.98 15.83 15.09
N HIS A 111 -0.08 15.02 15.07
CA HIS A 111 -1.33 15.31 15.76
C HIS A 111 -1.64 14.23 16.78
N ILE A 112 -1.85 14.65 18.02
CA ILE A 112 -2.30 13.80 19.12
C ILE A 112 -3.78 14.13 19.34
N LEU A 113 -4.65 13.14 19.19
CA LEU A 113 -6.10 13.30 19.17
C LEU A 113 -6.74 12.44 20.27
N ALA A 114 -7.86 12.93 20.80
CA ALA A 114 -8.61 12.19 21.81
C ALA A 114 -9.46 11.08 21.20
N ASP A 115 -9.98 11.26 19.98
CA ASP A 115 -10.98 10.37 19.39
C ASP A 115 -10.60 9.90 17.98
N GLU A 116 -11.01 8.68 17.63
CA GLU A 116 -10.75 8.09 16.31
C GLU A 116 -11.50 8.83 15.17
N SER A 117 -12.65 9.43 15.46
CA SER A 117 -13.45 10.15 14.46
C SER A 117 -12.74 11.40 13.92
N GLU A 118 -11.98 12.11 14.76
CA GLU A 118 -11.16 13.25 14.35
C GLU A 118 -10.04 12.81 13.42
N MET A 119 -9.43 11.66 13.69
CA MET A 119 -8.43 11.06 12.81
C MET A 119 -8.99 10.78 11.42
N ARG A 120 -10.23 10.28 11.31
CA ARG A 120 -10.88 10.04 10.00
C ARG A 120 -11.11 11.32 9.20
N GLN A 121 -11.29 12.46 9.87
CA GLN A 121 -11.44 13.75 9.20
C GLN A 121 -10.08 14.29 8.73
N LEU A 122 -9.04 14.19 9.57
CA LEU A 122 -7.68 14.62 9.26
C LEU A 122 -7.01 13.76 8.17
N CYS A 123 -7.26 12.45 8.18
CA CYS A 123 -6.72 11.46 7.25
C CYS A 123 -7.74 11.00 6.21
N ARG A 124 -8.46 11.94 5.59
CA ARG A 124 -9.44 11.60 4.54
C ARG A 124 -8.74 10.99 3.33
N THR A 125 -9.13 9.77 2.96
CA THR A 125 -8.63 9.07 1.79
C THR A 125 -9.24 9.61 0.50
N THR A 126 -8.47 9.55 -0.59
CA THR A 126 -8.94 9.81 -1.95
C THR A 126 -9.51 8.54 -2.59
N LEU A 127 -10.11 8.65 -3.78
CA LEU A 127 -10.61 7.50 -4.56
C LEU A 127 -9.51 6.48 -4.91
N ARG A 128 -8.23 6.87 -4.81
CA ARG A 128 -7.08 5.99 -5.01
C ARG A 128 -6.59 5.31 -3.73
N GLY A 129 -7.27 5.50 -2.60
CA GLY A 129 -6.89 4.92 -1.31
C GLY A 129 -5.67 5.57 -0.65
N MET A 130 -5.28 6.78 -1.09
CA MET A 130 -4.18 7.57 -0.54
C MET A 130 -4.72 8.73 0.30
N SER A 131 -4.12 8.98 1.46
CA SER A 131 -4.36 10.15 2.31
C SER A 131 -3.08 11.01 2.46
N ARG A 132 -3.16 12.10 3.24
CA ARG A 132 -1.98 12.91 3.62
C ARG A 132 -1.28 12.39 4.87
N CYS A 133 -1.81 11.32 5.47
CA CYS A 133 -1.27 10.73 6.68
C CYS A 133 -0.31 9.60 6.32
N ILE A 134 0.81 9.54 7.03
CA ILE A 134 1.83 8.50 6.91
C ILE A 134 1.29 7.23 7.57
N ALA A 135 0.92 7.36 8.85
CA ALA A 135 0.31 6.33 9.66
C ALA A 135 -0.51 6.98 10.79
N ALA A 136 -1.37 6.18 11.41
CA ALA A 136 -2.03 6.52 12.65
C ALA A 136 -1.89 5.37 13.65
N ALA A 137 -1.57 5.66 14.90
CA ALA A 137 -1.62 4.67 15.99
C ALA A 137 -2.75 5.01 16.95
N ILE A 138 -3.61 4.03 17.22
CA ILE A 138 -4.75 4.14 18.13
C ILE A 138 -4.47 3.26 19.33
N PHE A 139 -4.33 3.86 20.51
CA PHE A 139 -4.12 3.14 21.75
C PHE A 139 -5.46 2.87 22.43
N HIS A 140 -5.72 1.61 22.78
CA HIS A 140 -6.95 1.16 23.44
C HIS A 140 -6.71 0.85 24.92
N SER A 141 -5.56 0.28 25.26
CA SER A 141 -5.18 -0.03 26.65
C SER A 141 -3.68 -0.18 26.83
N SER A 142 -3.24 -0.03 28.08
CA SER A 142 -1.91 -0.35 28.61
C SER A 142 -2.07 -1.17 29.91
N PRO A 143 -0.99 -1.76 30.45
CA PRO A 143 -1.03 -2.50 31.72
C PRO A 143 -1.58 -1.72 32.91
N THR A 144 -1.47 -0.39 32.87
CA THR A 144 -1.89 0.50 33.96
C THR A 144 -3.09 1.37 33.61
N GLU A 145 -3.51 1.41 32.34
CA GLU A 145 -4.58 2.29 31.85
C GLU A 145 -5.50 1.55 30.87
N GLY A 146 -6.82 1.67 31.05
CA GLY A 146 -7.80 1.05 30.14
C GLY A 146 -8.11 -0.44 30.45
N PRO A 147 -8.89 -1.10 29.59
CA PRO A 147 -9.38 -2.46 29.84
C PRO A 147 -8.33 -3.54 29.56
N ASN A 148 -8.41 -4.67 30.28
CA ASN A 148 -7.60 -5.90 30.09
C ASN A 148 -6.14 -5.86 30.55
N GLU A 149 -5.70 -4.80 31.27
CA GLU A 149 -4.36 -4.72 31.91
C GLU A 149 -3.20 -5.15 30.98
N ALA A 150 -3.34 -4.88 29.68
CA ALA A 150 -2.39 -5.27 28.65
C ALA A 150 -2.30 -4.19 27.59
N TRP A 151 -1.15 -4.13 26.91
CA TRP A 151 -0.98 -3.25 25.75
C TRP A 151 -1.88 -3.71 24.60
N ASN A 152 -2.80 -2.84 24.19
CA ASN A 152 -3.62 -3.03 23.01
C ASN A 152 -3.62 -1.74 22.20
N TYR A 153 -3.08 -1.82 20.99
CA TYR A 153 -3.04 -0.69 20.07
C TYR A 153 -3.32 -1.18 18.64
N THR A 154 -3.78 -0.28 17.79
CA THR A 154 -4.04 -0.55 16.37
C THR A 154 -3.30 0.48 15.52
N ILE A 155 -2.49 0.01 14.59
CA ILE A 155 -1.89 0.85 13.57
C ILE A 155 -2.80 0.88 12.34
N ARG A 156 -3.00 2.08 11.79
CA ARG A 156 -3.72 2.31 10.54
C ARG A 156 -2.82 3.00 9.55
N THR A 157 -2.84 2.51 8.33
CA THR A 157 -2.08 3.02 7.20
C THR A 157 -2.98 3.13 5.97
N ASP A 158 -2.52 3.87 4.97
CA ASP A 158 -3.23 4.01 3.69
C ASP A 158 -3.35 2.66 2.96
N ALA A 159 -4.50 2.42 2.32
CA ALA A 159 -4.77 1.19 1.57
C ALA A 159 -3.83 0.97 0.38
N VAL A 160 -3.21 2.05 -0.14
CA VAL A 160 -2.27 1.97 -1.26
C VAL A 160 -0.93 1.34 -0.87
N LEU A 161 -0.54 1.41 0.41
CA LEU A 161 0.75 0.88 0.91
C LEU A 161 0.80 -0.65 0.95
N GLY A 162 -0.29 -1.32 0.58
CA GLY A 162 -0.37 -2.78 0.43
C GLY A 162 -0.40 -3.26 -1.03
N GLN A 163 -0.32 -2.35 -2.01
CA GLN A 163 -0.44 -2.69 -3.43
C GLN A 163 0.94 -2.88 -4.07
N GLY A 164 1.17 -4.03 -4.71
CA GLY A 164 2.41 -4.30 -5.44
C GLY A 164 3.57 -4.75 -4.54
N ILE A 165 3.38 -5.85 -3.81
CA ILE A 165 4.43 -6.45 -2.96
C ILE A 165 5.45 -7.15 -3.85
N ASP A 166 6.73 -6.86 -3.63
CA ASP A 166 7.85 -7.53 -4.27
C ASP A 166 8.77 -8.12 -3.19
N VAL A 167 8.73 -9.44 -3.01
CA VAL A 167 9.50 -10.12 -1.94
C VAL A 167 11.01 -10.12 -2.17
N ASP A 168 11.45 -9.88 -3.41
CA ASP A 168 12.87 -9.79 -3.75
C ASP A 168 13.40 -8.35 -3.57
N SER A 169 12.50 -7.38 -3.37
CA SER A 169 12.82 -5.98 -3.13
C SER A 169 12.79 -5.62 -1.65
N THR A 170 13.68 -4.71 -1.25
CA THR A 170 13.74 -4.12 0.09
C THR A 170 13.07 -2.74 0.18
N SER A 171 12.37 -2.35 -0.88
CA SER A 171 11.72 -1.04 -1.00
C SER A 171 10.20 -1.14 -0.98
N ASN A 172 9.66 -2.20 -0.38
CA ASN A 172 8.22 -2.33 -0.18
C ASN A 172 7.72 -1.22 0.75
N ASP A 173 6.53 -0.68 0.45
CA ASP A 173 5.92 0.38 1.25
C ASP A 173 5.75 -0.04 2.72
N GLN A 174 5.41 -1.30 2.97
CA GLN A 174 5.31 -1.86 4.32
C GLN A 174 6.66 -1.83 5.04
N GLU A 175 7.75 -2.14 4.35
CA GLU A 175 9.09 -2.19 4.91
C GLU A 175 9.68 -0.80 5.16
N ILE A 176 9.27 0.19 4.36
CA ILE A 176 9.69 1.58 4.51
C ILE A 176 8.90 2.29 5.62
N TYR A 177 7.59 2.05 5.72
CA TYR A 177 6.70 2.85 6.60
C TYR A 177 6.15 2.07 7.79
N LEU A 178 5.52 0.92 7.54
CA LEU A 178 4.74 0.22 8.57
C LEU A 178 5.65 -0.42 9.64
N LEU A 179 6.67 -1.15 9.22
CA LEU A 179 7.53 -1.87 10.17
C LEU A 179 8.39 -0.95 11.02
N PRO A 180 9.05 0.10 10.46
CA PRO A 180 9.83 1.01 11.30
C PRO A 180 8.95 1.72 12.33
N PHE A 181 7.70 2.05 11.96
CA PHE A 181 6.74 2.67 12.87
C PHE A 181 6.26 1.72 13.97
N GLN A 182 5.86 0.49 13.60
CA GLN A 182 5.49 -0.53 14.58
C GLN A 182 6.63 -0.81 15.55
N ARG A 183 7.86 -0.97 15.02
CA ARG A 183 9.05 -1.14 15.82
C ARG A 183 9.26 0.04 16.77
N ALA A 184 9.12 1.28 16.34
CA ALA A 184 9.29 2.44 17.21
C ALA A 184 8.31 2.40 18.41
N ILE A 185 7.04 2.02 18.17
CA ILE A 185 6.04 1.86 19.23
C ILE A 185 6.41 0.73 20.18
N ASP A 186 6.73 -0.46 19.66
CA ASP A 186 7.07 -1.64 20.48
C ASP A 186 8.31 -1.37 21.34
N TRP A 187 9.27 -0.60 20.81
CA TRP A 187 10.47 -0.19 21.54
C TRP A 187 10.16 0.81 22.66
N ALA A 188 9.31 1.80 22.40
CA ALA A 188 8.87 2.75 23.41
C ALA A 188 8.10 2.03 24.53
N ILE A 189 7.22 1.08 24.18
CA ILE A 189 6.50 0.22 25.14
C ILE A 189 7.47 -0.60 26.02
N ALA A 190 8.48 -1.21 25.40
CA ALA A 190 9.48 -1.99 26.13
C ALA A 190 10.24 -1.12 27.16
N ARG A 191 10.57 0.13 26.80
CA ARG A 191 11.24 1.10 27.67
C ARG A 191 10.36 1.58 28.82
N THR A 192 9.04 1.69 28.62
CA THR A 192 8.13 2.12 29.69
C THR A 192 7.97 1.06 30.78
N ASN A 193 8.03 -0.23 30.41
CA ASN A 193 7.79 -1.34 31.33
C ASN A 193 9.03 -1.77 32.14
N SER A 194 10.22 -1.28 31.80
CA SER A 194 11.44 -1.81 32.40
C SER A 194 12.52 -0.75 32.50
N SER A 195 13.34 -0.83 33.55
CA SER A 195 14.62 -0.11 33.69
C SER A 195 15.64 -0.61 32.65
N PHE A 196 15.23 -0.76 31.39
CA PHE A 196 16.03 -1.26 30.29
C PHE A 196 16.94 -0.14 29.79
N ASP A 197 18.24 -0.42 29.80
CA ASP A 197 19.24 0.46 29.18
C ASP A 197 19.08 0.39 27.66
N ALA A 198 18.77 1.52 27.02
CA ALA A 198 18.54 1.63 25.58
C ALA A 198 19.73 1.15 24.73
N ASN A 199 20.91 0.99 25.34
CA ASN A 199 22.13 0.49 24.70
C ASN A 199 22.20 -1.04 24.59
N ASP A 200 21.36 -1.78 25.32
CA ASP A 200 21.44 -3.25 25.40
C ASP A 200 20.63 -3.97 24.32
N LEU A 201 19.88 -3.21 23.52
CA LEU A 201 19.09 -3.76 22.43
C LEU A 201 19.82 -3.57 21.09
N PRO A 202 19.83 -4.61 20.23
CA PRO A 202 20.48 -4.52 18.94
C PRO A 202 19.80 -3.44 18.10
N LYS A 203 20.61 -2.49 17.62
CA LYS A 203 20.17 -1.42 16.69
C LYS A 203 19.59 -1.98 15.38
N GLU A 204 19.77 -3.28 15.15
CA GLU A 204 19.49 -3.99 13.91
C GLU A 204 18.69 -5.25 14.25
N VAL A 205 17.47 -5.35 13.73
CA VAL A 205 16.61 -6.54 13.87
C VAL A 205 16.30 -7.02 12.46
N GLU A 206 16.59 -8.28 12.18
CA GLU A 206 16.19 -8.95 10.95
C GLU A 206 14.73 -9.38 11.05
N SER A 207 13.89 -8.90 10.15
CA SER A 207 12.49 -9.35 10.04
C SER A 207 12.33 -10.25 8.83
N LYS A 208 11.86 -11.48 9.04
CA LYS A 208 11.39 -12.35 7.97
C LYS A 208 9.92 -12.02 7.66
N HIS A 209 9.63 -11.67 6.41
CA HIS A 209 8.26 -11.45 5.95
C HIS A 209 7.75 -12.65 5.16
N SER A 210 6.55 -13.11 5.52
CA SER A 210 5.78 -14.07 4.73
C SER A 210 4.50 -13.36 4.29
N TYR A 211 4.43 -12.97 3.02
CA TYR A 211 3.22 -12.37 2.44
C TYR A 211 2.38 -13.46 1.80
N PHE A 212 1.36 -13.94 2.52
CA PHE A 212 0.36 -14.86 1.99
C PHE A 212 -0.84 -14.05 1.49
N GLN A 213 -1.10 -14.09 0.18
CA GLN A 213 -2.27 -13.45 -0.40
C GLN A 213 -3.52 -14.23 0.01
N ILE A 214 -4.28 -13.71 0.97
CA ILE A 214 -5.65 -14.17 1.22
C ILE A 214 -6.49 -13.67 0.04
N LEU A 215 -6.65 -14.53 -0.95
CA LEU A 215 -7.63 -14.37 -2.03
C LEU A 215 -9.02 -14.30 -1.39
N TYR A 216 -9.67 -13.15 -1.46
CA TYR A 216 -11.13 -13.03 -1.41
C TYR A 216 -11.65 -12.82 -2.83
#